data_AF-A0A9Q1AD21-F1
#
_entry.id   AF-A0A9Q1AD21-F1
#
_cell.length_a   1.000
_cell.length_b   1.000
_cell.length_c   1.000
_cell.angle_alpha   90.00
_cell.angle_beta   90.00
_cell.angle_gamma   90.00
#
_symmetry.space_group_name_H-M   'P 1'
#
loop_
_entity.id
_entity.type
_entity.pdbx_description
1 polymer ?
#
loop_
_entity_poly.entity_id
_entity_poly.type
_entity_poly.pdbx_seq_one_letter_code
_entity_poly.pdbx_strand_id
1 'polypeptide(L)'
;MEATLLGTACPAFLAPKESKFSRANKALGLQTGKNGSTLRVNCPGLTKRRILSVQASAASMGLTEKKRVDVSENLTLDNIRSSLILQEDSIIFSLLERSQYCYNADTYDPDAFAMDGFHGSLIEFILKETEKLHAQVGRYKSPDEHPFFPDDLPEPVLPPMQYPQVLHPIADSININKTVWDMYFRDLLPKLVKEGEDSNSGSTAVCDTICLQ
;
A
#
# COMPACT_ATOMS: atom_id res chain seq x y z
N MET A 1 -15.96 -7.04 -53.86
CA MET A 1 -17.08 -6.69 -52.95
C MET A 1 -16.43 -6.08 -51.73
N GLU A 2 -16.43 -4.75 -51.70
CA GLU A 2 -15.79 -3.91 -50.69
C GLU A 2 -16.60 -3.98 -49.39
N ALA A 3 -15.92 -4.15 -48.25
CA ALA A 3 -16.55 -4.13 -46.93
C ALA A 3 -16.30 -2.78 -46.25
N THR A 4 -17.37 -2.01 -46.14
CA THR A 4 -17.44 -0.65 -45.60
C THR A 4 -17.30 -0.66 -44.07
N LEU A 5 -16.35 0.12 -43.54
CA LEU A 5 -16.18 0.39 -42.11
C LEU A 5 -17.31 1.29 -41.59
N LEU A 6 -18.05 0.83 -40.57
CA LEU A 6 -18.98 1.64 -39.80
C LEU A 6 -18.31 2.08 -38.48
N GLY A 7 -17.80 3.30 -38.47
CA GLY A 7 -17.38 3.99 -37.25
C GLY A 7 -18.60 4.41 -36.43
N THR A 8 -18.62 4.01 -35.17
CA THR A 8 -19.57 4.52 -34.16
C THR A 8 -18.78 5.33 -33.14
N ALA A 9 -19.09 6.62 -33.06
CA ALA A 9 -18.46 7.59 -32.17
C ALA A 9 -19.02 7.45 -30.74
N CYS A 10 -18.14 7.41 -29.74
CA CYS A 10 -18.50 7.55 -28.32
C CYS A 10 -18.98 8.96 -28.00
N PRO A 11 -19.98 9.14 -27.10
CA PRO A 11 -20.39 10.46 -26.66
C PRO A 11 -19.35 11.08 -25.71
N ALA A 12 -19.07 12.37 -25.94
CA ALA A 12 -18.16 13.18 -25.15
C ALA A 12 -18.70 13.38 -23.72
N PHE A 13 -17.88 13.05 -22.71
CA PHE A 13 -18.16 13.37 -21.32
C PHE A 13 -17.92 14.87 -21.07
N LEU A 14 -18.97 15.53 -20.55
CA LEU A 14 -18.99 16.93 -20.17
C LEU A 14 -18.04 17.19 -18.99
N ALA A 15 -17.15 18.17 -19.16
CA ALA A 15 -16.23 18.65 -18.13
C ALA A 15 -16.98 19.29 -16.94
N PRO A 16 -16.57 19.05 -15.68
CA PRO A 16 -17.10 19.77 -14.52
C PRO A 16 -16.60 21.21 -14.49
N LYS A 17 -17.51 22.15 -14.22
CA LYS A 17 -17.23 23.58 -14.07
C LYS A 17 -16.33 23.87 -12.86
N GLU A 18 -15.31 24.68 -13.09
CA GLU A 18 -14.42 25.24 -12.07
C GLU A 18 -15.21 25.97 -10.97
N SER A 19 -14.98 25.58 -9.71
CA SER A 19 -15.36 26.38 -8.55
C SER A 19 -14.17 27.21 -8.09
N LYS A 20 -14.32 28.54 -8.16
CA LYS A 20 -13.30 29.50 -7.76
C LYS A 20 -13.18 29.50 -6.23
N PHE A 21 -12.18 28.83 -5.68
CA PHE A 21 -11.76 29.05 -4.30
C PHE A 21 -10.87 30.29 -4.21
N SER A 22 -11.30 31.27 -3.43
CA SER A 22 -10.57 32.49 -3.13
C SER A 22 -9.32 32.19 -2.30
N ARG A 23 -8.17 32.59 -2.83
CA ARG A 23 -6.85 32.45 -2.22
C ARG A 23 -6.69 33.52 -1.12
N ALA A 24 -6.78 33.13 0.15
CA ALA A 24 -6.33 33.96 1.26
C ALA A 24 -4.83 33.74 1.47
N ASN A 25 -4.01 34.65 0.95
CA ASN A 25 -2.58 34.68 1.25
C ASN A 25 -2.37 35.12 2.70
N LYS A 26 -2.02 34.17 3.58
CA LYS A 26 -1.33 34.49 4.83
C LYS A 26 0.07 33.88 4.77
N ALA A 27 1.05 34.75 4.65
CA ALA A 27 2.46 34.39 4.74
C ALA A 27 2.75 33.83 6.14
N LEU A 28 3.07 32.53 6.21
CA LEU A 28 3.62 31.90 7.40
C LEU A 28 5.15 31.90 7.25
N GLY A 29 5.80 32.89 7.86
CA GLY A 29 7.25 32.87 8.04
C GLY A 29 7.60 31.97 9.22
N LEU A 30 8.20 30.82 8.95
CA LEU A 30 8.77 29.95 9.97
C LEU A 30 10.19 30.44 10.26
N GLN A 31 10.41 31.07 11.43
CA GLN A 31 11.76 31.26 11.94
C GLN A 31 12.04 30.18 13.00
N THR A 32 13.07 29.39 12.75
CA THR A 32 13.63 28.42 13.68
C THR A 32 14.43 29.15 14.76
N GLY A 33 13.94 29.06 16.00
CA GLY A 33 14.63 29.55 17.19
C GLY A 33 14.26 28.67 18.38
N LYS A 34 15.28 28.08 19.01
CA LYS A 34 15.15 27.18 20.17
C LYS A 34 14.29 27.81 21.28
N ASN A 35 13.44 26.96 21.86
CA ASN A 35 12.68 27.10 23.12
C ASN A 35 11.30 27.79 23.04
N GLY A 36 10.24 26.97 23.20
CA GLY A 36 8.94 27.35 23.77
C GLY A 36 8.00 28.18 22.88
N SER A 37 7.02 27.53 22.25
CA SER A 37 5.99 28.23 21.48
C SER A 37 4.91 28.85 22.38
N THR A 38 4.98 30.16 22.61
CA THR A 38 3.83 30.96 23.10
C THR A 38 3.22 31.75 21.95
N LEU A 39 1.97 31.44 21.59
CA LEU A 39 1.17 32.26 20.66
C LEU A 39 0.69 33.52 21.38
N ARG A 40 1.24 34.68 21.02
CA ARG A 40 0.72 35.99 21.45
C ARG A 40 -0.25 36.53 20.41
N VAL A 41 -1.52 36.65 20.78
CA VAL A 41 -2.53 37.43 20.04
C VAL A 41 -2.59 38.82 20.66
N ASN A 42 -2.24 39.85 19.89
CA ASN A 42 -2.32 41.25 20.32
C ASN A 42 -3.69 41.81 19.89
N CYS A 43 -4.57 42.11 20.85
CA CYS A 43 -5.79 42.89 20.63
C CYS A 43 -5.72 44.14 21.52
N PRO A 44 -5.87 45.37 20.99
CA PRO A 44 -5.84 46.57 21.80
C PRO A 44 -7.24 46.84 22.39
N GLY A 45 -7.30 46.88 23.72
CA GLY A 45 -8.43 47.45 24.47
C GLY A 45 -9.30 46.43 25.20
N LEU A 46 -9.01 46.18 26.48
CA LEU A 46 -10.00 46.10 27.57
C LEU A 46 -9.29 45.85 28.91
N THR A 47 -9.87 46.42 29.95
CA THR A 47 -9.34 46.63 31.30
C THR A 47 -9.12 45.36 32.13
N LYS A 48 -8.14 45.44 33.06
CA LYS A 48 -7.72 44.45 34.08
C LYS A 48 -8.81 43.43 34.47
N ARG A 49 -8.63 42.18 34.05
CA ARG A 49 -9.20 41.01 34.74
C ARG A 49 -8.18 39.86 34.78
N ARG A 50 -7.96 39.36 36.00
CA ARG A 50 -7.08 38.25 36.38
C ARG A 50 -7.40 37.01 35.53
N ILE A 51 -6.46 36.58 34.69
CA ILE A 51 -6.61 35.38 33.85
C ILE A 51 -6.46 34.16 34.76
N LEU A 52 -7.54 33.43 34.99
CA LEU A 52 -7.50 32.09 35.58
C LEU A 52 -7.10 31.11 34.47
N SER A 53 -6.05 30.33 34.70
CA SER A 53 -5.63 29.27 33.79
C SER A 53 -6.67 28.15 33.81
N VAL A 54 -7.44 28.02 32.73
CA VAL A 54 -8.30 26.86 32.52
C VAL A 54 -7.42 25.74 31.99
N GLN A 55 -7.17 24.72 32.81
CA GLN A 55 -6.61 23.46 32.33
C GLN A 55 -7.71 22.74 31.54
N ALA A 56 -7.55 22.68 30.22
CA ALA A 56 -8.36 21.82 29.37
C ALA A 56 -7.78 20.40 29.46
N SER A 57 -8.39 19.56 30.29
CA SER A 57 -8.20 18.11 30.23
C SER A 57 -9.03 17.58 29.05
N ALA A 58 -8.35 17.12 28.00
CA ALA A 58 -8.99 16.35 26.95
C ALA A 58 -9.51 15.06 27.57
N ALA A 59 -10.82 14.94 27.76
CA ALA A 59 -11.43 13.67 28.02
C ALA A 59 -11.18 12.80 26.79
N SER A 60 -10.31 11.80 26.92
CA SER A 60 -10.29 10.65 26.03
C SER A 60 -11.69 10.06 26.11
N MET A 61 -12.56 10.41 25.18
CA MET A 61 -13.81 9.69 24.99
C MET A 61 -13.40 8.26 24.71
N GLY A 62 -13.54 7.39 25.71
CA GLY A 62 -13.27 5.97 25.57
C GLY A 62 -14.14 5.46 24.45
N LEU A 63 -13.56 5.29 23.27
CA LEU A 63 -14.07 4.33 22.33
C LEU A 63 -14.05 3.01 23.09
N THR A 64 -15.22 2.50 23.42
CA THR A 64 -15.37 1.12 23.86
C THR A 64 -14.64 0.26 22.85
N GLU A 65 -13.60 -0.45 23.29
CA GLU A 65 -12.82 -1.38 22.46
C GLU A 65 -13.76 -2.46 21.97
N LYS A 66 -14.45 -2.20 20.86
CA LYS A 66 -15.32 -3.17 20.22
C LYS A 66 -14.39 -4.22 19.62
N LYS A 67 -14.42 -5.42 20.22
CA LYS A 67 -13.74 -6.60 19.71
C LYS A 67 -14.03 -6.77 18.22
N ARG A 68 -13.00 -6.64 17.37
CA ARG A 68 -13.10 -6.81 15.93
C ARG A 68 -12.99 -8.30 15.62
N VAL A 69 -13.99 -8.84 14.94
CA VAL A 69 -14.06 -10.25 14.54
C VAL A 69 -14.29 -10.28 13.04
N ASP A 70 -13.55 -11.13 12.34
CA ASP A 70 -13.80 -11.41 10.93
C ASP A 70 -15.10 -12.22 10.79
N VAL A 71 -16.01 -11.72 9.96
CA VAL A 71 -17.33 -12.32 9.68
C VAL A 71 -17.51 -12.60 8.18
N SER A 72 -16.42 -12.55 7.41
CA SER A 72 -16.44 -12.76 5.96
C SER A 72 -16.65 -14.22 5.56
N GLU A 73 -16.42 -15.16 6.47
CA GLU A 73 -16.41 -16.62 6.21
C GLU A 73 -15.39 -17.05 5.14
N ASN A 74 -14.48 -16.16 4.73
CA ASN A 74 -13.50 -16.43 3.67
C ASN A 74 -12.45 -17.46 4.10
N LEU A 75 -12.01 -17.42 5.37
CA LEU A 75 -10.95 -18.25 5.92
C LEU A 75 -11.51 -19.49 6.63
N THR A 76 -12.41 -20.20 5.94
CA THR A 76 -13.08 -21.42 6.42
C THR A 76 -12.80 -22.59 5.50
N LEU A 77 -12.89 -23.82 6.03
CA LEU A 77 -12.66 -25.02 5.22
C LEU A 77 -13.69 -25.18 4.10
N ASP A 78 -14.93 -24.73 4.33
CA ASP A 78 -16.03 -24.83 3.36
C ASP A 78 -15.79 -23.96 2.12
N ASN A 79 -15.03 -22.87 2.26
CA ASN A 79 -14.78 -21.91 1.19
C ASN A 79 -13.48 -22.17 0.41
N ILE A 80 -12.68 -23.19 0.77
CA ILE A 80 -11.36 -23.46 0.16
C ILE A 80 -11.46 -23.58 -1.36
N ARG A 81 -12.44 -24.33 -1.88
CA ARG A 81 -12.57 -24.54 -3.34
C ARG A 81 -12.77 -23.22 -4.07
N SER A 82 -13.68 -22.39 -3.59
CA SER A 82 -13.99 -21.11 -4.22
C SER A 82 -12.81 -20.15 -4.12
N SER A 83 -12.13 -20.12 -2.97
CA SER A 83 -10.93 -19.31 -2.75
C SER A 83 -9.80 -19.69 -3.69
N LEU A 84 -9.51 -20.98 -3.85
CA LEU A 84 -8.45 -21.46 -4.75
C LEU A 84 -8.71 -21.12 -6.22
N ILE A 85 -9.98 -21.17 -6.67
CA ILE A 85 -10.33 -20.76 -8.04
C ILE A 85 -10.05 -19.26 -8.25
N LEU A 86 -10.42 -18.42 -7.28
CA LEU A 86 -10.17 -16.98 -7.36
C LEU A 86 -8.67 -16.64 -7.30
N GLN A 87 -7.89 -17.38 -6.50
CA GLN A 87 -6.44 -17.22 -6.45
C GLN A 87 -5.78 -17.68 -7.76
N GLU A 88 -6.25 -18.78 -8.36
CA GLU A 88 -5.79 -19.23 -9.68
C GLU A 88 -6.03 -18.15 -10.74
N ASP A 89 -7.24 -17.59 -10.80
CA ASP A 89 -7.56 -16.49 -11.73
C ASP A 89 -6.65 -15.27 -11.48
N SER A 90 -6.44 -14.89 -10.23
CA SER A 90 -5.55 -13.77 -9.85
C SER A 90 -4.11 -13.98 -10.32
N ILE A 91 -3.57 -15.19 -10.14
CA ILE A 91 -2.24 -15.56 -10.61
C ILE A 91 -2.17 -15.49 -12.14
N ILE A 92 -3.17 -16.02 -12.84
CA ILE A 92 -3.19 -15.98 -14.31
C ILE A 92 -3.20 -14.54 -14.81
N PHE A 93 -4.07 -13.69 -14.27
CA PHE A 93 -4.17 -12.29 -14.71
C PHE A 93 -2.91 -11.48 -14.39
N SER A 94 -2.35 -11.63 -13.19
CA SER A 94 -1.11 -10.92 -12.82
C SER A 94 0.08 -11.33 -13.70
N LEU A 95 0.23 -12.62 -14.01
CA LEU A 95 1.27 -13.09 -14.93
C LEU A 95 1.06 -12.58 -16.37
N LEU A 96 -0.20 -12.52 -16.84
CA LEU A 96 -0.52 -11.93 -18.13
C LEU A 96 -0.17 -10.45 -18.18
N GLU A 97 -0.46 -9.69 -17.12
CA GLU A 97 -0.06 -8.29 -16.99
C GLU A 97 1.46 -8.13 -17.01
N ARG A 98 2.17 -8.95 -16.22
CA ARG A 98 3.64 -8.92 -16.21
C ARG A 98 4.23 -9.26 -17.58
N SER A 99 3.61 -10.15 -18.34
CA SER A 99 4.07 -10.57 -19.68
C SER A 99 3.96 -9.49 -20.75
N GLN A 100 3.27 -8.37 -20.46
CA GLN A 100 3.22 -7.22 -21.36
C GLN A 100 4.56 -6.47 -21.43
N TYR A 101 5.42 -6.65 -20.43
CA TYR A 101 6.74 -6.03 -20.36
C TYR A 101 7.85 -7.05 -20.65
N CYS A 102 8.99 -6.56 -21.15
CA CYS A 102 10.21 -7.35 -21.30
C CYS A 102 10.80 -7.72 -19.92
N TYR A 103 11.93 -8.42 -19.94
CA TYR A 103 12.62 -8.83 -18.70
C TYR A 103 12.97 -7.61 -17.83
N ASN A 104 13.48 -6.52 -18.43
CA ASN A 104 13.82 -5.29 -17.72
C ASN A 104 14.81 -5.53 -16.56
N ALA A 105 16.02 -5.97 -16.87
CA ALA A 105 17.07 -6.39 -15.94
C ALA A 105 17.41 -5.31 -14.89
N ASP A 106 17.37 -4.03 -15.27
CA ASP A 106 17.60 -2.90 -14.36
C ASP A 106 16.63 -2.93 -13.16
N THR A 107 15.44 -3.54 -13.31
CA THR A 107 14.48 -3.69 -12.21
C THR A 107 15.03 -4.53 -11.05
N TYR A 108 15.93 -5.46 -11.36
CA TYR A 108 16.48 -6.46 -10.44
C TYR A 108 17.93 -6.16 -10.03
N ASP A 109 18.57 -5.17 -10.65
CA ASP A 109 19.93 -4.74 -10.33
C ASP A 109 19.92 -3.76 -9.14
N PRO A 110 20.60 -4.08 -8.02
CA PRO A 110 20.72 -3.17 -6.87
C PRO A 110 21.40 -1.83 -7.17
N ASP A 111 22.21 -1.75 -8.24
CA ASP A 111 23.02 -0.58 -8.57
C ASP A 111 22.43 0.25 -9.73
N ALA A 112 21.32 -0.19 -10.34
CA ALA A 112 20.74 0.48 -11.51
C ALA A 112 20.09 1.84 -11.18
N PHE A 113 19.50 1.98 -10.00
CA PHE A 113 18.77 3.19 -9.59
C PHE A 113 19.26 3.75 -8.26
N ALA A 114 19.57 5.04 -8.23
CA ALA A 114 19.85 5.74 -6.99
C ALA A 114 18.53 6.06 -6.26
N MET A 115 18.30 5.40 -5.12
CA MET A 115 17.13 5.62 -4.26
C MET A 115 17.57 6.19 -2.92
N ASP A 116 17.11 7.39 -2.58
CA ASP A 116 17.53 8.08 -1.36
C ASP A 116 17.20 7.27 -0.10
N GLY A 117 18.23 6.84 0.63
CA GLY A 117 18.07 6.10 1.88
C GLY A 117 17.71 4.62 1.71
N PHE A 118 17.78 4.08 0.49
CA PHE A 118 17.54 2.66 0.21
C PHE A 118 18.68 2.07 -0.64
N HIS A 119 19.16 0.90 -0.26
CA HIS A 119 20.15 0.13 -1.03
C HIS A 119 19.54 -1.24 -1.37
N GLY A 120 19.33 -1.48 -2.66
CA GLY A 120 18.66 -2.67 -3.18
C GLY A 120 18.07 -2.39 -4.56
N SER A 121 17.57 -3.45 -5.19
CA SER A 121 16.91 -3.38 -6.50
C SER A 121 15.57 -2.65 -6.43
N LEU A 122 15.06 -2.22 -7.59
CA LEU A 122 13.76 -1.53 -7.67
C LEU A 122 12.61 -2.45 -7.21
N ILE A 123 12.66 -3.74 -7.51
CA ILE A 123 11.65 -4.70 -7.02
C ILE A 123 11.67 -4.82 -5.49
N GLU A 124 12.85 -4.88 -4.88
CA GLU A 124 12.95 -4.96 -3.41
C GLU A 124 12.41 -3.69 -2.75
N PHE A 125 12.68 -2.52 -3.35
CA PHE A 125 12.15 -1.25 -2.87
C PHE A 125 10.61 -1.24 -2.91
N ILE A 126 10.02 -1.52 -4.08
CA ILE A 126 8.57 -1.47 -4.26
C ILE A 126 7.88 -2.48 -3.35
N LEU A 127 8.35 -3.73 -3.32
CA LEU A 127 7.74 -4.77 -2.48
C LEU A 127 7.83 -4.37 -1.00
N LYS A 128 9.02 -4.00 -0.49
CA LYS A 128 9.17 -3.61 0.93
C LYS A 128 8.27 -2.45 1.33
N GLU A 129 8.17 -1.40 0.52
CA GLU A 129 7.31 -0.26 0.84
C GLU A 129 5.82 -0.63 0.78
N THR A 130 5.42 -1.47 -0.17
CA THR A 130 4.05 -2.04 -0.22
C THR A 130 3.76 -2.89 1.02
N GLU A 131 4.69 -3.74 1.45
CA GLU A 131 4.50 -4.55 2.66
C GLU A 131 4.41 -3.67 3.91
N LYS A 132 5.26 -2.64 4.05
CA LYS A 132 5.16 -1.70 5.18
C LYS A 132 3.80 -1.02 5.24
N LEU A 133 3.29 -0.58 4.09
CA LEU A 133 1.96 0.04 3.99
C LEU A 133 0.85 -0.95 4.41
N HIS A 134 0.89 -2.18 3.92
CA HIS A 134 -0.10 -3.21 4.26
C HIS A 134 0.01 -3.69 5.72
N ALA A 135 1.21 -3.71 6.29
CA ALA A 135 1.44 -4.06 7.69
C ALA A 135 0.78 -3.07 8.65
N GLN A 136 0.79 -1.77 8.31
CA GLN A 136 0.12 -0.74 9.11
C GLN A 136 -1.38 -1.01 9.27
N VAL A 137 -2.04 -1.62 8.28
CA VAL A 137 -3.46 -2.00 8.35
C VAL A 137 -3.69 -3.43 8.86
N GLY A 138 -2.63 -4.13 9.27
CA GLY A 138 -2.71 -5.44 9.90
C GLY A 138 -2.80 -6.62 8.94
N ARG A 139 -2.44 -6.46 7.65
CA ARG A 139 -2.51 -7.52 6.64
C ARG A 139 -1.82 -8.80 7.09
N TYR A 140 -0.56 -8.70 7.52
CA TYR A 140 0.24 -9.86 7.96
C TYR A 140 -0.08 -10.37 9.37
N LYS A 141 -1.22 -9.95 9.96
CA LYS A 141 -1.81 -10.63 11.11
C LYS A 141 -2.90 -11.63 10.67
N SER A 142 -3.27 -11.63 9.38
CA SER A 142 -4.16 -12.62 8.76
C SER A 142 -3.44 -13.96 8.60
N PRO A 143 -4.09 -15.10 8.86
CA PRO A 143 -3.42 -16.42 8.82
C PRO A 143 -3.07 -16.91 7.41
N ASP A 144 -3.57 -16.25 6.36
CA ASP A 144 -3.31 -16.54 4.95
C ASP A 144 -2.25 -15.61 4.31
N GLU A 145 -1.83 -14.56 5.01
CA GLU A 145 -0.97 -13.50 4.47
C GLU A 145 0.46 -13.63 5.00
N HIS A 146 1.43 -13.76 4.09
CA HIS A 146 2.84 -14.04 4.44
C HIS A 146 3.74 -12.96 3.83
N PRO A 147 4.52 -12.20 4.64
CA PRO A 147 5.42 -11.19 4.10
C PRO A 147 6.71 -11.81 3.54
N PHE A 148 7.27 -11.19 2.51
CA PHE A 148 8.61 -11.48 1.98
C PHE A 148 9.72 -10.89 2.84
N PHE A 149 9.47 -9.72 3.47
CA PHE A 149 10.44 -9.01 4.31
C PHE A 149 9.90 -8.78 5.73
N PRO A 150 9.79 -9.84 6.56
CA PRO A 150 9.18 -9.77 7.89
C PRO A 150 9.91 -8.85 8.88
N ASP A 151 11.24 -8.69 8.73
CA ASP A 151 12.06 -7.95 9.68
C ASP A 151 11.85 -6.43 9.62
N ASP A 152 11.31 -5.91 8.51
CA ASP A 152 11.18 -4.48 8.22
C ASP A 152 9.75 -3.94 8.45
N LEU A 153 8.84 -4.75 9.00
CA LEU A 153 7.41 -4.41 9.09
C LEU A 153 7.06 -3.59 10.33
N PRO A 154 6.29 -2.49 10.19
CA PRO A 154 5.75 -1.75 11.32
C PRO A 154 4.60 -2.53 12.00
N GLU A 155 4.37 -2.25 13.29
CA GLU A 155 3.17 -2.75 13.96
C GLU A 155 1.89 -2.09 13.41
N PRO A 156 0.76 -2.82 13.38
CA PRO A 156 -0.50 -2.29 12.90
C PRO A 156 -0.99 -1.08 13.69
N VAL A 157 -1.47 -0.05 13.00
CA VAL A 157 -2.11 1.13 13.62
C VAL A 157 -3.57 0.87 13.99
N LEU A 158 -4.15 -0.20 13.44
CA LEU A 158 -5.53 -0.61 13.71
C LEU A 158 -5.60 -1.61 14.87
N PRO A 159 -6.69 -1.63 15.65
CA PRO A 159 -6.91 -2.66 16.66
C PRO A 159 -6.91 -4.07 16.02
N PRO A 160 -6.38 -5.10 16.70
CA PRO A 160 -6.32 -6.47 16.19
C PRO A 160 -7.69 -7.01 15.78
N MET A 161 -7.70 -7.81 14.71
CA MET A 161 -8.88 -8.56 14.25
C MET A 161 -8.77 -10.02 14.69
N GLN A 162 -9.89 -10.61 15.13
CA GLN A 162 -9.96 -12.03 15.47
C GLN A 162 -10.42 -12.83 14.26
N TYR A 163 -9.56 -13.72 13.81
CA TYR A 163 -9.82 -14.63 12.69
C TYR A 163 -10.36 -15.98 13.18
N PRO A 164 -11.07 -16.74 12.32
CA PRO A 164 -11.43 -18.12 12.60
C PRO A 164 -10.20 -18.99 12.91
N GLN A 165 -10.24 -19.74 14.01
CA GLN A 165 -9.17 -20.69 14.36
C GLN A 165 -9.39 -22.02 13.63
N VAL A 166 -8.99 -22.05 12.36
CA VAL A 166 -9.12 -23.23 11.49
C VAL A 166 -7.80 -24.00 11.39
N LEU A 167 -6.69 -23.29 11.25
CA LEU A 167 -5.36 -23.90 11.09
C LEU A 167 -4.78 -24.37 12.43
N HIS A 168 -3.92 -25.39 12.37
CA HIS A 168 -3.12 -25.81 13.51
C HIS A 168 -2.07 -24.73 13.84
N PRO A 169 -1.73 -24.47 15.12
CA PRO A 169 -0.77 -23.41 15.52
C PRO A 169 0.63 -23.48 14.90
N ILE A 170 0.99 -24.61 14.28
CA ILE A 170 2.26 -24.73 13.54
C ILE A 170 2.29 -23.84 12.29
N ALA A 171 1.12 -23.50 11.74
CA ALA A 171 1.00 -22.66 10.54
C ALA A 171 1.71 -21.31 10.71
N ASP A 172 1.64 -20.71 11.90
CA ASP A 172 2.28 -19.43 12.24
C ASP A 172 3.81 -19.44 12.05
N SER A 173 4.43 -20.62 12.01
CA SER A 173 5.87 -20.80 11.83
C SER A 173 6.28 -21.16 10.40
N ILE A 174 5.32 -21.31 9.49
CA ILE A 174 5.56 -21.74 8.11
C ILE A 174 5.48 -20.51 7.21
N ASN A 175 6.62 -20.11 6.65
CA ASN A 175 6.69 -19.12 5.57
C ASN A 175 7.75 -19.58 4.56
N ILE A 176 7.30 -19.88 3.32
CA ILE A 176 8.15 -20.38 2.24
C ILE A 176 8.46 -19.32 1.18
N ASN A 177 8.23 -18.03 1.46
CA ASN A 177 8.34 -16.95 0.48
C ASN A 177 9.74 -16.83 -0.12
N LYS A 178 10.80 -17.27 0.58
CA LYS A 178 12.15 -17.36 -0.02
C LYS A 178 12.20 -18.33 -1.21
N THR A 179 11.53 -19.47 -1.09
CA THR A 179 11.41 -20.45 -2.18
C THR A 179 10.51 -19.94 -3.30
N VAL A 180 9.41 -19.24 -2.96
CA VAL A 180 8.52 -18.61 -3.95
C VAL A 180 9.26 -17.53 -4.73
N TRP A 181 10.03 -16.67 -4.05
CA TRP A 181 10.88 -15.64 -4.65
C TRP A 181 11.87 -16.25 -5.63
N ASP A 182 12.62 -17.26 -5.21
CA ASP A 182 13.59 -17.95 -6.07
C ASP A 182 12.91 -18.57 -7.29
N MET A 183 11.79 -19.28 -7.09
CA MET A 183 11.02 -19.89 -8.18
C MET A 183 10.52 -18.83 -9.16
N TYR A 184 9.98 -17.71 -8.67
CA TYR A 184 9.46 -16.64 -9.51
C TYR A 184 10.56 -16.03 -10.39
N PHE A 185 11.65 -15.51 -9.79
CA PHE A 185 12.67 -14.79 -10.55
C PHE A 185 13.62 -15.68 -11.34
N ARG A 186 13.92 -16.89 -10.86
CA ARG A 186 14.91 -17.77 -11.51
C ARG A 186 14.28 -18.74 -12.49
N ASP A 187 13.06 -19.20 -12.22
CA ASP A 187 12.46 -20.28 -13.00
C ASP A 187 11.27 -19.84 -13.85
N LEU A 188 10.37 -19.02 -13.31
CA LEU A 188 9.11 -18.64 -13.96
C LEU A 188 9.32 -17.44 -14.88
N LEU A 189 9.77 -16.31 -14.33
CA LEU A 189 9.85 -15.03 -15.03
C LEU A 189 10.66 -15.12 -16.34
N PRO A 190 11.87 -15.71 -16.38
CA PRO A 190 12.66 -15.78 -17.62
C PRO A 190 12.00 -16.61 -18.73
N LYS A 191 11.06 -17.50 -18.39
CA LYS A 191 10.31 -18.32 -19.36
C LYS A 191 9.00 -17.66 -19.79
N LEU A 192 8.51 -16.69 -19.02
CA LEU A 192 7.25 -16.00 -19.26
C LEU A 192 7.42 -14.79 -20.18
N VAL A 193 8.47 -13.99 -19.96
CA VAL A 193 8.63 -12.69 -20.59
C VAL A 193 9.71 -12.71 -21.67
N LYS A 194 9.67 -11.76 -22.61
CA LYS A 194 10.71 -11.61 -23.63
C LYS A 194 11.97 -11.04 -22.99
N GLU A 195 13.13 -11.54 -23.41
CA GLU A 195 14.41 -10.91 -23.07
C GLU A 195 14.48 -9.46 -23.62
N GLY A 196 15.21 -8.60 -22.91
CA GLY A 196 15.50 -7.23 -23.31
C GLY A 196 14.88 -6.17 -22.40
N GLU A 197 15.01 -4.92 -22.86
CA GLU A 197 14.59 -3.70 -22.17
C GLU A 197 13.53 -2.96 -22.99
N ASP A 198 12.41 -2.61 -22.35
CA ASP A 198 11.41 -1.71 -22.92
C ASP A 198 11.29 -0.38 -22.15
N SER A 199 12.20 -0.14 -21.21
CA SER A 199 12.25 1.03 -20.31
C SER A 199 11.09 1.15 -19.31
N ASN A 200 10.33 0.08 -19.03
CA ASN A 200 9.22 0.09 -18.07
C ASN A 200 9.57 -0.61 -16.74
N SER A 201 10.75 -0.36 -16.17
CA SER A 201 11.20 -0.98 -14.92
C SER A 201 10.25 -0.71 -13.74
N GLY A 202 9.66 0.49 -13.68
CA GLY A 202 8.66 0.84 -12.65
C GLY A 202 7.39 -0.01 -12.74
N SER A 203 6.78 -0.11 -13.93
CA SER A 203 5.61 -0.95 -14.15
C SER A 203 5.94 -2.43 -13.93
N THR A 204 7.14 -2.84 -14.33
CA THR A 204 7.67 -4.19 -14.11
C THR A 204 7.69 -4.54 -12.62
N ALA A 205 8.31 -3.68 -11.79
CA ALA A 205 8.38 -3.90 -10.34
C ALA A 205 7.00 -3.97 -9.67
N VAL A 206 6.04 -3.15 -10.14
CA VAL A 206 4.66 -3.18 -9.64
C VAL A 206 3.97 -4.49 -10.03
N CYS A 207 4.08 -4.94 -11.27
CA CYS A 207 3.51 -6.21 -11.71
C CYS A 207 4.16 -7.41 -10.99
N ASP A 208 5.48 -7.40 -10.81
CA ASP A 208 6.20 -8.42 -10.05
C ASP A 208 5.71 -8.48 -8.60
N THR A 209 5.51 -7.31 -7.96
CA THR A 209 4.95 -7.20 -6.60
C THR A 209 3.55 -7.81 -6.52
N ILE A 210 2.71 -7.59 -7.53
CA ILE A 210 1.36 -8.18 -7.61
C ILE A 210 1.45 -9.70 -7.85
N CYS A 211 2.39 -10.18 -8.66
CA CYS A 211 2.55 -11.62 -8.91
C CYS A 211 3.04 -12.39 -7.67
N LEU A 212 3.83 -11.73 -6.82
CA LEU A 212 4.38 -12.32 -5.61
C LEU A 212 3.37 -12.38 -4.45
N GLN A 213 2.34 -11.53 -4.45
CA GLN A 213 1.31 -11.43 -3.40
C GLN A 213 0.02 -12.17 -3.75
#